data_AF-A0A9D4J8X6-F1
#
_entry.id   AF-A0A9D4J8X6-F1
#
_cell.length_a   1.000
_cell.length_b   1.000
_cell.length_c   1.000
_cell.angle_alpha   90.00
_cell.angle_beta   90.00
_cell.angle_gamma   90.00
#
_symmetry.space_group_name_H-M   'P 1'
#
loop_
_entity.id
_entity.type
_entity.pdbx_description
1 polymer ?
#
loop_
_entity_poly.entity_id
_entity_poly.type
_entity_poly.pdbx_seq_one_letter_code
_entity_poly.pdbx_strand_id
1 'polypeptide(L)'
;CHISCTNCTSYGENHCLQCKLGYRNVSGTCGLCPPNTFGPDCASTCRCLNPQDPAECDPANGHCASSQCAQGWQGVPTCQTPCSEGSFGSGCVQACHCPPGDTCSPVNGLCSSGACAIGWASTGCQNELPQLDNPPDAVDVSCANVTVTWLGWRSGVDRGETTATIKRYELYSTYRPVEHYEPWKFVASVTHNKTAGSYQINLTNLVPDVDYKFRVDVIQEAPGGKDMPAMTGKNSTPVFILCTETTTTSTTPEPTTTTKKPPDSNLLDDSKIRYQVFRNNISGRHEITVTWGLRDAVNNETRVIVTLTLSRVKYAGSDCALFENGTAVIRRDLAREGTQLITEGVTPWTEYSLNISASNSTLNISDFRTYSLTTLEDGNVL
;
A
#
# COMPACT_ATOMS: atom_id res chain seq x y z
N CYS A 1 -49.23 -11.64 -60.40
CA CYS A 1 -48.10 -11.31 -59.51
C CYS A 1 -46.87 -12.11 -59.92
N HIS A 2 -45.89 -11.48 -60.60
CA HIS A 2 -44.66 -12.14 -61.06
C HIS A 2 -43.42 -11.80 -60.21
N ILE A 3 -43.60 -11.09 -59.09
CA ILE A 3 -42.54 -10.81 -58.12
C ILE A 3 -42.64 -11.85 -57.01
N SER A 4 -41.58 -12.64 -56.84
CA SER A 4 -41.48 -13.60 -55.74
C SER A 4 -41.53 -12.85 -54.41
N CYS A 5 -42.56 -13.08 -53.60
CA CYS A 5 -42.70 -12.54 -52.23
C CYS A 5 -41.78 -13.27 -51.22
N THR A 6 -40.58 -13.66 -51.67
CA THR A 6 -39.59 -14.36 -50.86
C THR A 6 -39.13 -13.43 -49.74
N ASN A 7 -39.14 -13.93 -48.51
CA ASN A 7 -38.72 -13.20 -47.30
C ASN A 7 -39.57 -11.97 -46.93
N CYS A 8 -40.80 -11.88 -47.43
CA CYS A 8 -41.81 -10.94 -46.95
C CYS A 8 -42.55 -11.47 -45.71
N THR A 9 -42.95 -10.56 -44.83
CA THR A 9 -43.96 -10.81 -43.77
C THR A 9 -45.33 -10.22 -44.15
N SER A 10 -45.36 -9.17 -44.98
CA SER A 10 -46.59 -8.63 -45.58
C SER A 10 -46.35 -8.14 -47.02
N TYR A 11 -47.39 -8.21 -47.86
CA TYR A 11 -47.30 -7.99 -49.30
C TYR A 11 -48.36 -7.00 -49.80
N GLY A 12 -47.96 -6.12 -50.73
CA GLY A 12 -48.84 -5.27 -51.53
C GLY A 12 -49.05 -5.83 -52.94
N GLU A 13 -49.76 -5.10 -53.80
CA GLU A 13 -50.11 -5.59 -55.16
C GLU A 13 -48.89 -5.92 -56.03
N ASN A 14 -47.80 -5.16 -55.90
CA ASN A 14 -46.58 -5.31 -56.73
C ASN A 14 -45.26 -5.14 -55.95
N HIS A 15 -45.29 -5.14 -54.62
CA HIS A 15 -44.08 -4.96 -53.79
C HIS A 15 -44.26 -5.56 -52.40
N CYS A 16 -43.15 -5.81 -51.72
CA CYS A 16 -43.14 -6.19 -50.33
C CYS A 16 -43.38 -4.97 -49.42
N LEU A 17 -44.32 -5.06 -48.48
CA LEU A 17 -44.61 -4.00 -47.51
C LEU A 17 -43.71 -4.10 -46.27
N GLN A 18 -43.44 -5.32 -45.80
CA GLN A 18 -42.51 -5.58 -44.72
C GLN A 18 -41.70 -6.86 -44.98
N CYS A 19 -40.42 -6.81 -44.66
CA CYS A 19 -39.50 -7.94 -44.79
C CYS A 19 -39.39 -8.74 -43.47
N LYS A 20 -39.02 -10.02 -43.59
CA LYS A 20 -38.59 -10.84 -42.45
C LYS A 20 -37.31 -10.24 -41.85
N LEU A 21 -37.06 -10.54 -40.57
CA LEU A 21 -35.81 -10.18 -39.91
C LEU A 21 -34.61 -10.67 -40.72
N GLY A 22 -33.58 -9.84 -40.83
CA GLY A 22 -32.42 -10.11 -41.66
C GLY A 22 -32.57 -9.73 -43.13
N TYR A 23 -33.68 -9.09 -43.49
CA TYR A 23 -33.93 -8.57 -44.83
C TYR A 23 -34.44 -7.13 -44.77
N ARG A 24 -34.14 -6.35 -45.80
CA ARG A 24 -34.64 -4.98 -46.01
C ARG A 24 -35.25 -4.81 -47.39
N ASN A 25 -36.08 -3.77 -47.55
CA ASN A 25 -36.61 -3.43 -48.86
C ASN A 25 -35.50 -2.93 -49.80
N VAL A 26 -35.38 -3.58 -50.95
CA VAL A 26 -34.52 -3.21 -52.07
C VAL A 26 -35.39 -3.17 -53.32
N SER A 27 -35.82 -1.97 -53.70
CA SER A 27 -36.62 -1.70 -54.90
C SER A 27 -37.91 -2.54 -54.98
N GLY A 28 -38.63 -2.69 -53.86
CA GLY A 28 -39.90 -3.43 -53.80
C GLY A 28 -39.76 -4.94 -53.54
N THR A 29 -38.54 -5.43 -53.37
CA THR A 29 -38.24 -6.82 -52.97
C THR A 29 -37.47 -6.87 -51.65
N CYS A 30 -37.41 -8.03 -50.97
CA CYS A 30 -36.60 -8.20 -49.76
C CYS A 30 -35.20 -8.72 -50.09
N GLY A 31 -34.19 -7.87 -49.94
CA GLY A 31 -32.78 -8.23 -50.02
C GLY A 31 -32.20 -8.51 -48.63
N LEU A 32 -31.16 -9.35 -48.56
CA LEU A 32 -30.46 -9.64 -47.30
C LEU A 32 -29.87 -8.36 -46.69
N CYS A 33 -29.77 -8.30 -45.37
CA CYS A 33 -29.05 -7.21 -44.71
C CYS A 33 -27.61 -7.10 -45.19
N PRO A 34 -27.08 -5.87 -45.34
CA PRO A 34 -25.66 -5.69 -45.61
C PRO A 34 -24.83 -6.16 -44.41
N PRO A 35 -23.55 -6.52 -44.63
CA PRO A 35 -22.64 -6.90 -43.54
C PRO A 35 -22.64 -5.86 -42.40
N ASN A 36 -22.44 -6.32 -41.17
CA ASN A 36 -22.48 -5.53 -39.92
C ASN A 36 -23.88 -5.02 -39.49
N THR A 37 -24.99 -5.43 -40.12
CA THR A 37 -26.33 -4.96 -39.72
C THR A 37 -27.32 -6.10 -39.53
N PHE A 38 -28.30 -5.90 -38.65
CA PHE A 38 -29.28 -6.92 -38.31
C PHE A 38 -30.64 -6.33 -37.90
N GLY A 39 -31.62 -7.24 -37.75
CA GLY A 39 -32.93 -6.93 -37.20
C GLY A 39 -33.94 -6.41 -38.25
N PRO A 40 -35.00 -5.71 -37.84
CA PRO A 40 -36.01 -5.17 -38.74
C PRO A 40 -35.40 -4.07 -39.62
N ASP A 41 -35.59 -4.18 -40.93
CA ASP A 41 -35.04 -3.27 -41.94
C ASP A 41 -33.52 -3.02 -41.82
N CYS A 42 -32.79 -3.94 -41.17
CA CYS A 42 -31.37 -3.83 -40.89
C CYS A 42 -31.00 -2.57 -40.09
N ALA A 43 -31.90 -2.10 -39.22
CA ALA A 43 -31.74 -0.86 -38.47
C ALA A 43 -30.68 -0.94 -37.36
N SER A 44 -30.30 -2.14 -36.90
CA SER A 44 -29.32 -2.33 -35.83
C SER A 44 -27.95 -2.69 -36.38
N THR A 45 -26.89 -2.29 -35.67
CA THR A 45 -25.50 -2.57 -36.05
C THR A 45 -24.91 -3.69 -35.19
N CYS A 46 -24.34 -4.70 -35.84
CA CYS A 46 -23.59 -5.76 -35.17
C CYS A 46 -22.27 -5.22 -34.60
N ARG A 47 -21.98 -5.60 -33.36
CA ARG A 47 -20.74 -5.28 -32.64
C ARG A 47 -19.99 -6.55 -32.26
N CYS A 48 -19.98 -7.53 -33.16
CA CYS A 48 -19.21 -8.77 -33.04
C CYS A 48 -17.71 -8.50 -33.24
N LEU A 49 -16.85 -9.50 -33.03
CA LEU A 49 -15.40 -9.33 -33.19
C LEU A 49 -15.01 -8.95 -34.63
N ASN A 50 -15.60 -9.63 -35.62
CA ASN A 50 -15.35 -9.41 -37.05
C ASN A 50 -16.65 -9.11 -37.82
N PRO A 51 -17.34 -7.99 -37.54
CA PRO A 51 -18.71 -7.79 -37.99
C PRO A 51 -18.86 -7.68 -39.52
N GLN A 52 -17.75 -7.51 -40.24
CA GLN A 52 -17.68 -7.44 -41.70
C GLN A 52 -17.77 -8.82 -42.36
N ASP A 53 -17.49 -9.90 -41.62
CA ASP A 53 -17.70 -11.26 -42.06
C ASP A 53 -19.21 -11.58 -42.00
N PRO A 54 -19.88 -11.88 -43.15
CA PRO A 54 -21.29 -12.23 -43.16
C PRO A 54 -21.63 -13.49 -42.36
N ALA A 55 -20.64 -14.35 -42.07
CA ALA A 55 -20.83 -15.53 -41.22
C ALA A 55 -20.76 -15.21 -39.71
N GLU A 56 -20.23 -14.03 -39.33
CA GLU A 56 -20.01 -13.65 -37.95
C GLU A 56 -21.24 -13.01 -37.30
N CYS A 57 -22.04 -12.25 -38.06
CA CYS A 57 -23.22 -11.54 -37.58
C CYS A 57 -24.48 -12.15 -38.20
N ASP A 58 -25.33 -12.78 -37.38
CA ASP A 58 -26.64 -13.26 -37.83
C ASP A 58 -27.52 -12.04 -38.19
N PRO A 59 -27.95 -11.89 -39.45
CA PRO A 59 -28.70 -10.71 -39.89
C PRO A 59 -30.09 -10.63 -39.27
N ALA A 60 -30.66 -11.73 -38.77
CA ALA A 60 -32.00 -11.73 -38.18
C ALA A 60 -32.01 -11.22 -36.73
N ASN A 61 -31.07 -11.69 -35.89
CA ASN A 61 -31.08 -11.45 -34.44
C ASN A 61 -29.81 -10.74 -33.91
N GLY A 62 -28.79 -10.55 -34.75
CA GLY A 62 -27.53 -9.91 -34.39
C GLY A 62 -26.60 -10.76 -33.53
N HIS A 63 -26.84 -12.06 -33.45
CA HIS A 63 -25.98 -12.97 -32.69
C HIS A 63 -24.62 -13.10 -33.35
N CYS A 64 -23.58 -13.03 -32.53
CA CYS A 64 -22.20 -13.19 -32.94
C CYS A 64 -21.83 -14.68 -32.95
N ALA A 65 -21.44 -15.21 -34.11
CA ALA A 65 -21.06 -16.61 -34.26
C ALA A 65 -19.82 -16.96 -33.41
N SER A 66 -18.83 -16.05 -33.32
CA SER A 66 -17.68 -16.20 -32.43
C SER A 66 -18.01 -16.17 -30.93
N SER A 67 -19.22 -15.73 -30.55
CA SER A 67 -19.57 -15.37 -29.18
C SER A 67 -18.61 -14.35 -28.55
N GLN A 68 -18.01 -13.48 -29.37
CA GLN A 68 -17.10 -12.42 -28.96
C GLN A 68 -17.54 -11.06 -29.50
N CYS A 69 -17.41 -10.04 -28.67
CA CYS A 69 -17.78 -8.66 -29.02
C CYS A 69 -16.57 -7.86 -29.52
N ALA A 70 -16.83 -6.83 -30.32
CA ALA A 70 -15.86 -5.80 -30.65
C ALA A 70 -15.33 -5.13 -29.38
N GLN A 71 -14.14 -4.54 -29.47
CA GLN A 71 -13.58 -3.74 -28.37
C GLN A 71 -14.54 -2.59 -28.00
N GLY A 72 -14.77 -2.40 -26.70
CA GLY A 72 -15.71 -1.41 -26.18
C GLY A 72 -17.15 -1.90 -26.03
N TRP A 73 -17.41 -3.18 -26.32
CA TRP A 73 -18.74 -3.78 -26.27
C TRP A 73 -18.74 -5.13 -25.52
N GLN A 74 -19.88 -5.43 -24.91
CA GLN A 74 -20.22 -6.65 -24.18
C GLN A 74 -21.70 -7.02 -24.37
N GLY A 75 -22.13 -8.10 -23.73
CA GLY A 75 -23.51 -8.60 -23.81
C GLY A 75 -23.69 -9.62 -24.93
N VAL A 76 -22.87 -10.67 -24.93
CA VAL A 76 -23.05 -11.87 -25.77
C VAL A 76 -24.47 -12.43 -25.53
N PRO A 77 -25.20 -12.86 -26.59
CA PRO A 77 -24.73 -13.07 -27.95
C PRO A 77 -24.80 -11.85 -28.88
N THR A 78 -25.45 -10.75 -28.52
CA THR A 78 -25.75 -9.64 -29.47
C THR A 78 -24.77 -8.47 -29.42
N CYS A 79 -23.96 -8.38 -28.36
CA CYS A 79 -22.93 -7.36 -28.18
C CYS A 79 -23.44 -5.91 -28.20
N GLN A 80 -24.66 -5.68 -27.72
CA GLN A 80 -25.30 -4.35 -27.78
C GLN A 80 -25.06 -3.47 -26.55
N THR A 81 -24.28 -3.93 -25.58
CA THR A 81 -24.01 -3.17 -24.34
C THR A 81 -22.61 -2.58 -24.40
N PRO A 82 -22.42 -1.25 -24.29
CA PRO A 82 -21.09 -0.67 -24.22
C PRO A 82 -20.39 -1.06 -22.90
N CYS A 83 -19.06 -0.98 -22.86
CA CYS A 83 -18.35 -1.14 -21.60
C CYS A 83 -18.77 -0.07 -20.58
N SER A 84 -18.95 -0.51 -19.34
CA SER A 84 -19.19 0.39 -18.21
C SER A 84 -17.91 1.16 -17.87
N GLU A 85 -18.05 2.32 -17.23
CA GLU A 85 -16.90 3.07 -16.74
C GLU A 85 -15.99 2.19 -15.86
N GLY A 86 -14.68 2.33 -16.06
CA GLY A 86 -13.68 1.51 -15.38
C GLY A 86 -13.38 0.16 -16.05
N SER A 87 -14.01 -0.17 -17.18
CA SER A 87 -13.74 -1.38 -17.95
C SER A 87 -13.54 -1.10 -19.44
N PHE A 88 -12.73 -1.93 -20.11
CA PHE A 88 -12.45 -1.78 -21.54
C PHE A 88 -12.10 -3.11 -22.23
N GLY A 89 -11.92 -3.04 -23.54
CA GLY A 89 -11.50 -4.15 -24.38
C GLY A 89 -12.68 -4.96 -24.93
N SER A 90 -12.39 -6.12 -25.53
CA SER A 90 -13.43 -7.04 -26.01
C SER A 90 -14.12 -7.68 -24.81
N GLY A 91 -15.45 -7.59 -24.75
CA GLY A 91 -16.22 -8.13 -23.64
C GLY A 91 -16.00 -7.40 -22.30
N CYS A 92 -15.31 -6.26 -22.30
CA CYS A 92 -15.10 -5.41 -21.13
C CYS A 92 -14.42 -6.13 -19.95
N VAL A 93 -13.56 -7.10 -20.24
CA VAL A 93 -12.88 -7.92 -19.23
C VAL A 93 -11.64 -7.25 -18.61
N GLN A 94 -11.17 -6.15 -19.20
CA GLN A 94 -9.98 -5.45 -18.72
C GLN A 94 -10.38 -4.26 -17.84
N ALA A 95 -9.69 -4.09 -16.72
CA ALA A 95 -9.94 -3.02 -15.76
C ALA A 95 -9.10 -1.78 -16.10
N CYS A 96 -9.67 -0.60 -15.88
CA CYS A 96 -8.95 0.66 -16.05
C CYS A 96 -8.23 1.07 -14.77
N HIS A 97 -6.97 1.49 -14.91
CA HIS A 97 -6.13 1.95 -13.80
C HIS A 97 -5.72 3.42 -13.98
N CYS A 98 -6.74 4.27 -14.12
CA CYS A 98 -6.57 5.71 -14.29
C CYS A 98 -6.59 6.45 -12.94
N PRO A 99 -6.01 7.66 -12.86
CA PRO A 99 -6.06 8.49 -11.66
C PRO A 99 -7.50 8.76 -11.18
N PRO A 100 -7.71 9.06 -9.89
CA PRO A 100 -9.03 9.41 -9.37
C PRO A 100 -9.67 10.57 -10.16
N GLY A 101 -10.91 10.38 -10.60
CA GLY A 101 -11.66 11.36 -11.40
C GLY A 101 -11.36 11.33 -12.90
N ASP A 102 -10.50 10.43 -13.37
CA ASP A 102 -10.19 10.24 -14.79
C ASP A 102 -11.00 9.08 -15.38
N THR A 103 -11.32 9.16 -16.68
CA THR A 103 -12.05 8.11 -17.42
C THR A 103 -11.11 7.39 -18.37
N CYS A 104 -11.45 6.16 -18.76
CA CYS A 104 -10.71 5.40 -19.76
C CYS A 104 -11.54 5.17 -21.02
N SER A 105 -10.86 5.10 -22.15
CA SER A 105 -11.46 4.66 -23.41
C SER A 105 -11.95 3.21 -23.28
N PRO A 106 -13.22 2.90 -23.61
CA PRO A 106 -13.75 1.54 -23.53
C PRO A 106 -13.11 0.60 -24.58
N VAL A 107 -12.45 1.15 -25.59
CA VAL A 107 -11.80 0.37 -26.66
C VAL A 107 -10.42 -0.11 -26.23
N ASN A 108 -9.58 0.80 -25.71
CA ASN A 108 -8.14 0.55 -25.52
C ASN A 108 -7.61 0.92 -24.12
N GLY A 109 -8.49 1.32 -23.19
CA GLY A 109 -8.14 1.59 -21.79
C GLY A 109 -7.33 2.87 -21.57
N LEU A 110 -7.08 3.66 -22.62
CA LEU A 110 -6.33 4.92 -22.49
C LEU A 110 -7.08 5.89 -21.58
N CYS A 111 -6.38 6.36 -20.55
CA CYS A 111 -6.89 7.36 -19.62
C CYS A 111 -6.99 8.73 -20.30
N SER A 112 -8.06 9.48 -20.04
CA SER A 112 -8.29 10.80 -20.67
C SER A 112 -7.20 11.82 -20.35
N SER A 113 -6.54 11.72 -19.18
CA SER A 113 -5.37 12.53 -18.85
C SER A 113 -4.08 12.13 -19.57
N GLY A 114 -4.03 10.94 -20.16
CA GLY A 114 -2.81 10.33 -20.69
C GLY A 114 -1.84 9.79 -19.61
N ALA A 115 -2.22 9.86 -18.33
CA ALA A 115 -1.44 9.35 -17.20
C ALA A 115 -2.12 8.15 -16.53
N CYS A 116 -1.32 7.27 -15.95
CA CYS A 116 -1.81 6.13 -15.17
C CYS A 116 -1.90 6.45 -13.67
N ALA A 117 -2.72 5.69 -12.96
CA ALA A 117 -2.73 5.71 -11.50
C ALA A 117 -1.35 5.34 -10.94
N ILE A 118 -1.09 5.74 -9.70
CA ILE A 118 0.13 5.37 -8.97
C ILE A 118 0.25 3.84 -8.96
N GLY A 119 1.41 3.34 -9.39
CA GLY A 119 1.67 1.91 -9.47
C GLY A 119 1.25 1.25 -10.78
N TRP A 120 0.81 2.00 -11.79
CA TRP A 120 0.45 1.46 -13.09
C TRP A 120 1.19 2.18 -14.23
N ALA A 121 1.47 1.44 -15.30
CA ALA A 121 2.10 1.94 -16.51
C ALA A 121 1.64 1.14 -17.73
N SER A 122 2.27 1.41 -18.88
CA SER A 122 1.95 0.90 -20.22
C SER A 122 0.71 1.53 -20.87
N THR A 123 0.50 1.22 -22.15
CA THR A 123 -0.68 1.66 -22.90
C THR A 123 -1.93 1.06 -22.26
N GLY A 124 -2.88 1.91 -21.89
CA GLY A 124 -4.09 1.49 -21.18
C GLY A 124 -3.86 1.16 -19.70
N CYS A 125 -2.68 1.46 -19.14
CA CYS A 125 -2.36 1.31 -17.73
C CYS A 125 -2.53 -0.12 -17.21
N GLN A 126 -2.09 -1.11 -17.99
CA GLN A 126 -2.31 -2.53 -17.68
C GLN A 126 -1.13 -3.22 -16.98
N ASN A 127 0.01 -2.53 -16.86
CA ASN A 127 1.18 -3.09 -16.20
C ASN A 127 1.30 -2.49 -14.79
N GLU A 128 1.10 -3.31 -13.77
CA GLU A 128 1.43 -2.92 -12.40
C GLU A 128 2.96 -2.80 -12.26
N LEU A 129 3.40 -1.69 -11.69
CA LEU A 129 4.81 -1.37 -11.50
C LEU A 129 5.39 -2.18 -10.33
N PRO A 130 6.67 -2.55 -10.39
CA PRO A 130 7.28 -3.41 -9.39
C PRO A 130 7.44 -2.71 -8.04
N GLN A 131 7.10 -3.42 -6.96
CA GLN A 131 7.35 -2.99 -5.59
C GLN A 131 7.64 -4.20 -4.69
N LEU A 132 8.71 -4.14 -3.89
CA LEU A 132 8.94 -5.14 -2.85
C LEU A 132 7.83 -5.06 -1.80
N ASP A 133 7.28 -6.21 -1.41
CA ASP A 133 6.25 -6.26 -0.39
C ASP A 133 6.83 -6.00 1.01
N ASN A 134 8.06 -6.45 1.26
CA ASN A 134 8.76 -6.18 2.51
C ASN A 134 9.59 -4.89 2.41
N PRO A 135 9.52 -3.98 3.40
CA PRO A 135 10.45 -2.85 3.49
C PRO A 135 11.88 -3.36 3.78
N PRO A 136 12.92 -2.55 3.49
CA PRO A 136 14.28 -2.87 3.90
C PRO A 136 14.45 -2.77 5.42
N ASP A 137 15.33 -3.60 5.95
CA ASP A 137 15.70 -3.62 7.36
C ASP A 137 17.08 -2.98 7.56
N ALA A 138 17.30 -2.38 8.73
CA ALA A 138 18.63 -1.94 9.15
C ALA A 138 19.18 -2.89 10.21
N VAL A 139 20.35 -3.43 9.92
CA VAL A 139 21.13 -4.32 10.76
C VAL A 139 22.49 -3.68 11.04
N ASP A 140 23.16 -4.15 12.10
CA ASP A 140 24.53 -3.70 12.45
C ASP A 140 24.68 -2.17 12.52
N VAL A 141 23.88 -1.54 13.39
CA VAL A 141 23.87 -0.09 13.60
C VAL A 141 24.98 0.32 14.56
N SER A 142 25.92 1.15 14.08
CA SER A 142 27.00 1.73 14.89
C SER A 142 27.01 3.25 14.77
N CYS A 143 27.92 3.91 15.50
CA CYS A 143 28.16 5.34 15.30
C CYS A 143 28.58 5.59 13.84
N ALA A 144 27.79 6.42 13.14
CA ALA A 144 27.91 6.79 11.73
C ALA A 144 27.80 5.68 10.68
N ASN A 145 27.54 4.41 11.04
CA ASN A 145 27.40 3.33 10.07
C ASN A 145 26.13 2.50 10.30
N VAL A 146 25.50 2.07 9.20
CA VAL A 146 24.31 1.22 9.21
C VAL A 146 24.39 0.25 8.04
N THR A 147 24.16 -1.04 8.28
CA THR A 147 23.98 -2.00 7.20
C THR A 147 22.51 -2.12 6.86
N VAL A 148 22.11 -1.77 5.64
CA VAL A 148 20.73 -1.92 5.17
C VAL A 148 20.61 -3.22 4.38
N THR A 149 19.64 -4.05 4.69
CA THR A 149 19.39 -5.36 4.07
C THR A 149 17.96 -5.47 3.54
N TRP A 150 17.76 -6.19 2.44
CA TRP A 150 16.44 -6.48 1.88
C TRP A 150 16.42 -7.82 1.14
N LEU A 151 15.24 -8.39 0.98
CA LEU A 151 15.05 -9.63 0.21
C LEU A 151 15.09 -9.35 -1.29
N GLY A 152 15.58 -10.32 -2.05
CA GLY A 152 15.44 -10.31 -3.49
C GLY A 152 14.00 -10.46 -3.95
N TRP A 153 13.75 -10.16 -5.22
CA TRP A 153 12.41 -10.20 -5.80
C TRP A 153 11.83 -11.61 -5.79
N ARG A 154 10.58 -11.71 -5.38
CA ARG A 154 9.80 -12.95 -5.27
C ARG A 154 8.50 -12.82 -6.07
N SER A 155 8.46 -13.52 -7.21
CA SER A 155 7.25 -13.61 -8.05
C SER A 155 6.08 -14.18 -7.24
N GLY A 156 4.91 -13.56 -7.38
CA GLY A 156 3.69 -13.90 -6.65
C GLY A 156 3.63 -13.41 -5.20
N VAL A 157 4.70 -12.80 -4.68
CA VAL A 157 4.73 -12.19 -3.33
C VAL A 157 4.89 -10.68 -3.42
N ASP A 158 5.87 -10.22 -4.20
CA ASP A 158 6.07 -8.81 -4.48
C ASP A 158 5.05 -8.32 -5.52
N ARG A 159 4.73 -7.01 -5.50
CA ARG A 159 3.70 -6.43 -6.38
C ARG A 159 4.23 -6.12 -7.76
N GLY A 160 3.39 -6.32 -8.77
CA GLY A 160 3.73 -6.16 -10.18
C GLY A 160 4.13 -7.50 -10.83
N GLU A 161 3.42 -7.91 -11.87
CA GLU A 161 3.79 -9.08 -12.68
C GLU A 161 4.56 -8.59 -13.91
N THR A 162 5.82 -9.02 -14.04
CA THR A 162 6.78 -8.29 -14.86
C THR A 162 7.07 -9.05 -16.15
N THR A 163 6.54 -8.59 -17.29
CA THR A 163 7.06 -9.01 -18.61
C THR A 163 8.47 -8.46 -18.87
N ALA A 164 8.85 -7.42 -18.13
CA ALA A 164 10.17 -6.81 -18.11
C ALA A 164 11.12 -7.54 -17.15
N THR A 165 12.44 -7.46 -17.40
CA THR A 165 13.43 -8.06 -16.49
C THR A 165 13.81 -7.07 -15.40
N ILE A 166 13.87 -7.53 -14.15
CA ILE A 166 14.40 -6.71 -13.05
C ILE A 166 15.88 -6.49 -13.29
N LYS A 167 16.27 -5.22 -13.35
CA LYS A 167 17.63 -4.79 -13.67
C LYS A 167 18.45 -4.58 -12.41
N ARG A 168 17.91 -3.83 -11.44
CA ARG A 168 18.63 -3.43 -10.23
C ARG A 168 17.68 -2.93 -9.13
N TYR A 169 18.22 -2.81 -7.93
CA TYR A 169 17.60 -2.20 -6.77
C TYR A 169 18.27 -0.85 -6.49
N GLU A 170 17.48 0.19 -6.23
CA GLU A 170 17.99 1.51 -5.86
C GLU A 170 17.63 1.81 -4.41
N LEU A 171 18.66 1.98 -3.57
CA LEU A 171 18.52 2.29 -2.15
C LEU A 171 18.46 3.80 -1.97
N TYR A 172 17.46 4.25 -1.23
CA TYR A 172 17.29 5.63 -0.82
C TYR A 172 17.30 5.75 0.70
N SER A 173 17.77 6.89 1.21
CA SER A 173 17.68 7.25 2.62
C SER A 173 17.12 8.64 2.81
N THR A 174 16.50 8.85 3.97
CA THR A 174 16.16 10.16 4.50
C THR A 174 16.45 10.15 6.00
N TYR A 175 16.70 11.32 6.57
CA TYR A 175 16.89 11.47 8.00
C TYR A 175 16.11 12.66 8.54
N ARG A 176 15.83 12.63 9.84
CA ARG A 176 15.12 13.67 10.56
C ARG A 176 16.02 14.26 11.65
N PRO A 177 16.63 15.44 11.43
CA PRO A 177 17.47 16.09 12.43
C PRO A 177 16.68 16.81 13.52
N VAL A 178 15.43 17.20 13.22
CA VAL A 178 14.53 17.89 14.17
C VAL A 178 13.11 17.29 14.06
N GLU A 179 12.13 18.01 13.52
CA GLU A 179 10.73 17.56 13.44
C GLU A 179 10.32 17.01 12.06
N HIS A 180 11.09 17.30 11.01
CA HIS A 180 10.76 16.89 9.64
C HIS A 180 11.88 16.08 8.99
N TYR A 181 11.47 15.13 8.13
CA TYR A 181 12.39 14.36 7.32
C TYR A 181 12.88 15.19 6.13
N GLU A 182 14.17 15.10 5.85
CA GLU A 182 14.77 15.66 4.65
C GLU A 182 14.24 14.96 3.38
N PRO A 183 14.35 15.58 2.20
CA PRO A 183 14.07 14.91 0.94
C PRO A 183 14.85 13.61 0.79
N TRP A 184 14.23 12.60 0.18
CA TRP A 184 14.88 11.32 -0.06
C TRP A 184 16.10 11.48 -0.95
N LYS A 185 17.21 10.89 -0.51
CA LYS A 185 18.50 10.91 -1.21
C LYS A 185 18.81 9.52 -1.76
N PHE A 186 19.22 9.46 -3.03
CA PHE A 186 19.78 8.24 -3.61
C PHE A 186 21.10 7.90 -2.93
N VAL A 187 21.25 6.64 -2.53
CA VAL A 187 22.39 6.15 -1.77
C VAL A 187 23.25 5.24 -2.62
N ALA A 188 22.65 4.20 -3.20
CA ALA A 188 23.36 3.18 -3.93
C ALA A 188 22.43 2.39 -4.85
N SER A 189 23.04 1.66 -5.79
CA SER A 189 22.34 0.78 -6.72
C SER A 189 23.01 -0.59 -6.75
N VAL A 190 22.21 -1.66 -6.76
CA VAL A 190 22.69 -3.05 -6.80
C VAL A 190 22.03 -3.80 -7.93
N THR A 191 22.84 -4.31 -8.86
CA THR A 191 22.34 -5.11 -9.98
C THR A 191 21.62 -6.35 -9.49
N HIS A 192 20.46 -6.63 -10.07
CA HIS A 192 19.66 -7.78 -9.70
C HIS A 192 20.35 -9.08 -10.14
N ASN A 193 20.40 -10.03 -9.22
CA ASN A 193 20.86 -11.38 -9.45
C ASN A 193 19.75 -12.36 -9.05
N LYS A 194 19.28 -13.16 -10.02
CA LYS A 194 18.20 -14.13 -9.83
C LYS A 194 18.50 -15.21 -8.78
N THR A 195 19.78 -15.50 -8.50
CA THR A 195 20.16 -16.49 -7.49
C THR A 195 20.37 -15.90 -6.10
N ALA A 196 20.39 -14.57 -5.97
CA ALA A 196 20.56 -13.91 -4.69
C ALA A 196 19.23 -13.82 -3.93
N GLY A 197 19.16 -14.44 -2.76
CA GLY A 197 17.97 -14.41 -1.89
C GLY A 197 17.81 -13.09 -1.11
N SER A 198 18.91 -12.37 -0.88
CA SER A 198 18.93 -11.07 -0.20
C SER A 198 20.11 -10.22 -0.65
N TYR A 199 20.04 -8.93 -0.32
CA TYR A 199 21.03 -7.92 -0.66
C TYR A 199 21.31 -7.08 0.58
N GLN A 200 22.53 -6.57 0.70
CA GLN A 200 22.91 -5.69 1.81
C GLN A 200 23.90 -4.63 1.37
N ILE A 201 23.83 -3.45 1.99
CA ILE A 201 24.77 -2.34 1.78
C ILE A 201 25.15 -1.75 3.12
N ASN A 202 26.46 -1.65 3.38
CA ASN A 202 26.97 -0.91 4.52
C ASN A 202 27.12 0.58 4.18
N LEU A 203 26.37 1.41 4.87
CA LEU A 203 26.41 2.86 4.77
C LEU A 203 27.33 3.43 5.84
N THR A 204 28.18 4.37 5.46
CA THR A 204 29.13 5.02 6.37
C THR A 204 29.00 6.53 6.28
N ASN A 205 29.61 7.24 7.24
CA ASN A 205 29.57 8.70 7.34
C ASN A 205 28.14 9.27 7.44
N LEU A 206 27.26 8.56 8.12
CA LEU A 206 25.90 9.01 8.40
C LEU A 206 25.92 10.10 9.47
N VAL A 207 24.93 11.00 9.42
CA VAL A 207 24.75 12.03 10.43
C VAL A 207 24.43 11.33 11.76
N PRO A 208 25.17 11.62 12.84
CA PRO A 208 24.88 11.02 14.13
C PRO A 208 23.65 11.65 14.79
N ASP A 209 23.05 10.90 15.72
CA ASP A 209 21.99 11.32 16.62
C ASP A 209 20.68 11.76 15.94
N VAL A 210 20.38 11.18 14.77
CA VAL A 210 19.14 11.41 14.01
C VAL A 210 18.44 10.10 13.63
N ASP A 211 17.14 10.18 13.37
CA ASP A 211 16.36 9.05 12.86
C ASP A 211 16.52 8.94 11.34
N TYR A 212 17.01 7.79 10.87
CA TYR A 212 17.03 7.44 9.45
C TYR A 212 15.82 6.57 9.07
N LYS A 213 15.36 6.74 7.83
CA LYS A 213 14.50 5.79 7.13
C LYS A 213 15.14 5.40 5.81
N PHE A 214 14.91 4.15 5.42
CA PHE A 214 15.41 3.59 4.17
C PHE A 214 14.24 3.09 3.34
N ARG A 215 14.41 3.07 2.02
CA ARG A 215 13.51 2.37 1.09
C ARG A 215 14.31 1.82 -0.08
N VAL A 216 13.79 0.80 -0.72
CA VAL A 216 14.37 0.20 -1.91
C VAL A 216 13.36 0.24 -3.05
N ASP A 217 13.74 0.90 -4.14
CA ASP A 217 12.94 0.98 -5.35
C ASP A 217 13.45 -0.09 -6.36
N VAL A 218 12.54 -0.78 -7.05
CA VAL A 218 12.88 -1.89 -7.96
C VAL A 218 12.87 -1.39 -9.40
N ILE A 219 14.02 -1.36 -10.06
CA ILE A 219 14.12 -0.85 -11.43
C ILE A 219 14.05 -2.00 -12.43
N GLN A 220 13.13 -1.86 -13.38
CA GLN A 220 12.94 -2.77 -14.50
C GLN A 220 13.57 -2.23 -15.78
N GLU A 221 13.89 -3.14 -16.69
CA GLU A 221 14.32 -2.83 -18.04
C GLU A 221 13.27 -3.30 -19.07
N ALA A 222 12.79 -2.36 -19.88
CA ALA A 222 11.91 -2.67 -21.00
C ALA A 222 12.68 -3.41 -22.11
N PRO A 223 11.99 -4.20 -22.95
CA PRO A 223 12.56 -4.69 -24.21
C PRO A 223 13.10 -3.51 -25.04
N GLY A 224 14.42 -3.42 -25.19
CA GLY A 224 15.10 -2.26 -25.79
C GLY A 224 16.01 -1.47 -24.83
N GLY A 225 16.16 -1.89 -23.58
CA GLY A 225 17.21 -1.38 -22.68
C GLY A 225 16.87 -0.09 -21.93
N LYS A 226 15.64 0.41 -22.06
CA LYS A 226 15.18 1.62 -21.36
C LYS A 226 14.67 1.26 -19.97
N ASP A 227 15.10 2.01 -18.97
CA ASP A 227 14.60 1.89 -17.60
C ASP A 227 13.10 2.22 -17.57
N MET A 228 12.33 1.37 -16.89
CA MET A 228 10.91 1.56 -16.67
C MET A 228 10.64 2.27 -15.34
N PRO A 229 9.50 2.99 -15.22
CA PRO A 229 9.07 3.53 -13.94
C PRO A 229 8.95 2.41 -12.89
N ALA A 230 9.21 2.75 -11.63
CA ALA A 230 9.06 1.86 -10.50
C ALA A 230 8.07 2.46 -9.50
N MET A 231 7.44 1.62 -8.67
CA MET A 231 6.79 2.14 -7.48
C MET A 231 7.85 2.55 -6.47
N THR A 232 7.58 3.62 -5.74
CA THR A 232 8.34 3.96 -4.54
C THR A 232 8.22 2.82 -3.54
N GLY A 233 9.34 2.27 -3.09
CA GLY A 233 9.39 1.17 -2.13
C GLY A 233 8.78 1.54 -0.78
N LYS A 234 8.38 0.51 -0.01
CA LYS A 234 7.91 0.71 1.36
C LYS A 234 9.06 1.22 2.24
N ASN A 235 8.72 2.10 3.18
CA ASN A 235 9.69 2.70 4.08
C ASN A 235 10.02 1.72 5.23
N SER A 236 11.28 1.64 5.60
CA SER A 236 11.73 0.96 6.82
C SER A 236 11.10 1.61 8.06
N THR A 237 11.11 0.87 9.17
CA THR A 237 10.97 1.48 10.49
C THR A 237 12.09 2.51 10.71
N PRO A 238 11.85 3.62 11.44
CA PRO A 238 12.91 4.55 11.80
C PRO A 238 14.05 3.88 12.55
N VAL A 239 15.29 4.25 12.23
CA VAL A 239 16.53 3.71 12.81
C VAL A 239 17.33 4.87 13.40
N PHE A 240 17.60 4.82 14.70
CA PHE A 240 18.35 5.87 15.37
C PHE A 240 19.85 5.55 15.40
N ILE A 241 20.69 6.45 14.87
CA ILE A 241 22.15 6.31 14.90
C ILE A 241 22.67 7.03 16.14
N LEU A 242 23.18 6.29 17.13
CA LEU A 242 23.70 6.89 18.37
C LEU A 242 25.22 6.97 18.34
N CYS A 243 25.77 8.15 18.64
CA CYS A 243 27.20 8.33 18.89
C CYS A 243 27.41 8.81 20.33
N THR A 244 27.83 7.90 21.22
CA THR A 244 28.31 8.31 22.55
C THR A 244 29.78 8.69 22.45
N GLU A 245 30.13 9.94 22.72
CA GLU A 245 31.53 10.33 22.87
C GLU A 245 32.15 9.56 24.05
N THR A 246 33.10 8.68 23.77
CA THR A 246 33.93 8.07 24.80
C THR A 246 34.91 9.14 25.28
N THR A 247 34.55 9.88 26.33
CA THR A 247 35.49 10.76 27.03
C THR A 247 36.50 9.88 27.76
N THR A 248 37.58 9.49 27.08
CA THR A 248 38.75 8.88 27.71
C THR A 248 39.54 9.95 28.45
N THR A 249 39.11 10.27 29.66
CA THR A 249 40.00 10.87 30.68
C THR A 249 40.55 9.76 31.55
N SER A 250 41.70 9.24 31.10
CA SER A 250 42.63 8.48 31.92
C SER A 250 43.17 9.39 33.04
N THR A 251 42.67 9.20 34.25
CA THR A 251 43.43 9.48 35.48
C THR A 251 43.03 8.48 36.55
N THR A 252 43.93 7.54 36.79
CA THR A 252 44.02 6.71 38.00
C THR A 252 43.92 7.61 39.24
N PRO A 253 43.17 7.19 40.29
CA PRO A 253 43.88 6.56 41.41
C PRO A 253 43.11 5.39 42.06
N GLU A 254 43.88 4.43 42.58
CA GLU A 254 43.53 3.48 43.65
C GLU A 254 43.43 4.21 45.02
N PRO A 255 43.07 3.56 46.16
CA PRO A 255 42.10 2.50 46.43
C PRO A 255 41.13 2.91 47.57
N THR A 256 39.96 2.27 47.71
CA THR A 256 39.44 1.87 49.05
C THR A 256 38.20 0.99 48.94
N THR A 257 38.32 -0.20 49.48
CA THR A 257 37.25 -1.16 49.75
C THR A 257 36.24 -0.59 50.74
N THR A 258 35.02 -0.33 50.26
CA THR A 258 33.82 -0.35 51.11
C THR A 258 32.68 -1.04 50.34
N THR A 259 32.26 -2.17 50.88
CA THR A 259 31.10 -2.95 50.45
C THR A 259 29.83 -2.12 50.63
N LYS A 260 29.39 -1.43 49.57
CA LYS A 260 28.01 -0.94 49.46
C LYS A 260 27.16 -1.97 48.71
N LYS A 261 26.06 -2.35 49.35
CA LYS A 261 24.92 -3.12 48.84
C LYS A 261 24.55 -2.68 47.40
N PRO A 262 24.18 -3.61 46.49
CA PRO A 262 23.74 -3.23 45.14
C PRO A 262 22.60 -2.22 45.23
N PRO A 263 22.59 -1.15 44.42
CA PRO A 263 21.46 -0.23 44.38
C PRO A 263 20.23 -1.00 43.89
N ASP A 264 19.11 -0.87 44.62
CA ASP A 264 17.85 -1.54 44.29
C ASP A 264 17.48 -1.27 42.82
N SER A 265 17.16 -2.33 42.08
CA SER A 265 16.90 -2.33 40.63
C SER A 265 15.56 -1.70 40.23
N ASN A 266 15.01 -0.80 41.05
CA ASN A 266 13.63 -0.32 40.95
C ASN A 266 13.64 1.20 40.72
N LEU A 267 13.53 1.62 39.45
CA LEU A 267 13.63 3.02 39.02
C LEU A 267 12.27 3.73 39.05
N LEU A 268 11.18 3.01 38.76
CA LEU A 268 9.83 3.54 38.69
C LEU A 268 9.19 3.64 40.09
N ASP A 269 8.47 4.74 40.31
CA ASP A 269 7.61 4.91 41.47
C ASP A 269 6.17 4.55 41.12
N ASP A 270 5.75 3.35 41.54
CA ASP A 270 4.41 2.81 41.29
C ASP A 270 3.30 3.72 41.84
N SER A 271 3.58 4.51 42.89
CA SER A 271 2.60 5.43 43.46
C SER A 271 2.29 6.63 42.55
N LYS A 272 3.19 6.93 41.60
CA LYS A 272 3.10 8.06 40.67
C LYS A 272 2.62 7.67 39.27
N ILE A 273 2.41 6.38 39.01
CA ILE A 273 1.83 5.92 37.75
C ILE A 273 0.31 6.14 37.79
N ARG A 274 -0.22 6.90 36.82
CA ARG A 274 -1.66 7.09 36.60
C ARG A 274 -1.95 7.07 35.11
N TYR A 275 -3.18 6.70 34.76
CA TYR A 275 -3.70 6.83 33.41
C TYR A 275 -5.09 7.46 33.44
N GLN A 276 -5.40 8.28 32.45
CA GLN A 276 -6.69 8.97 32.30
C GLN A 276 -7.10 8.96 30.83
N VAL A 277 -8.39 8.81 30.55
CA VAL A 277 -8.91 8.91 29.18
C VAL A 277 -9.85 10.08 29.08
N PHE A 278 -9.70 10.86 28.01
CA PHE A 278 -10.62 11.93 27.71
C PHE A 278 -10.97 11.92 26.22
N ARG A 279 -12.13 12.49 25.91
CA ARG A 279 -12.56 12.70 24.53
C ARG A 279 -12.04 14.04 24.04
N ASN A 280 -11.28 14.03 22.96
CA ASN A 280 -10.84 15.26 22.32
C ASN A 280 -12.05 15.90 21.61
N ASN A 281 -12.42 17.11 22.04
CA ASN A 281 -13.60 17.82 21.51
C ASN A 281 -13.45 18.29 20.07
N ILE A 282 -12.22 18.32 19.53
CA ILE A 282 -11.91 18.78 18.16
C ILE A 282 -11.88 17.59 17.19
N SER A 283 -11.20 16.50 17.55
CA SER A 283 -11.08 15.31 16.69
C SER A 283 -12.23 14.32 16.87
N GLY A 284 -13.01 14.44 17.96
CA GLY A 284 -14.06 13.49 18.36
C GLY A 284 -13.52 12.14 18.83
N ARG A 285 -12.19 11.95 18.85
CA ARG A 285 -11.51 10.70 19.22
C ARG A 285 -11.17 10.67 20.71
N HIS A 286 -11.06 9.46 21.25
CA HIS A 286 -10.60 9.22 22.62
C HIS A 286 -9.07 9.16 22.68
N GLU A 287 -8.50 9.80 23.70
CA GLU A 287 -7.06 9.89 23.97
C GLU A 287 -6.74 9.37 25.37
N ILE A 288 -5.76 8.47 25.50
CA ILE A 288 -5.24 7.98 26.78
C ILE A 288 -4.00 8.78 27.15
N THR A 289 -4.01 9.42 28.33
CA THR A 289 -2.84 10.06 28.94
C THR A 289 -2.28 9.18 30.03
N VAL A 290 -0.96 8.96 30.01
CA VAL A 290 -0.21 8.25 31.05
C VAL A 290 0.73 9.23 31.75
N THR A 291 0.71 9.23 33.09
CA THR A 291 1.67 9.94 33.94
C THR A 291 2.54 8.93 34.67
N TRP A 292 3.80 9.30 34.89
CA TRP A 292 4.77 8.46 35.58
C TRP A 292 5.73 9.31 36.41
N GLY A 293 6.39 8.68 37.39
CA GLY A 293 7.44 9.30 38.18
C GLY A 293 8.54 8.31 38.55
N LEU A 294 9.75 8.84 38.80
CA LEU A 294 10.90 8.07 39.27
C LEU A 294 11.00 8.12 40.79
N ARG A 295 11.62 7.10 41.40
CA ARG A 295 11.90 7.11 42.86
C ARG A 295 12.98 8.14 43.20
N ASP A 296 12.87 8.74 44.39
CA ASP A 296 13.78 9.81 44.85
C ASP A 296 15.26 9.40 44.98
N ALA A 297 15.55 8.09 44.98
CA ALA A 297 16.90 7.53 45.01
C ALA A 297 17.67 7.68 43.68
N VAL A 298 17.03 8.19 42.62
CA VAL A 298 17.68 8.54 41.34
C VAL A 298 18.29 9.94 41.49
N ASN A 299 19.62 10.01 41.57
CA ASN A 299 20.37 11.27 41.68
C ASN A 299 20.05 12.22 40.51
N ASN A 300 19.98 13.54 40.78
CA ASN A 300 19.63 14.58 39.78
C ASN A 300 20.53 14.64 38.54
N GLU A 301 21.67 13.96 38.56
CA GLU A 301 22.66 13.94 37.47
C GLU A 301 22.58 12.67 36.60
N THR A 302 21.63 11.76 36.88
CA THR A 302 21.55 10.46 36.19
C THR A 302 20.44 10.46 35.13
N ARG A 303 20.81 10.19 33.87
CA ARG A 303 19.87 10.14 32.74
C ARG A 303 19.10 8.82 32.77
N VAL A 304 17.77 8.91 32.94
CA VAL A 304 16.85 7.77 32.88
C VAL A 304 15.95 7.94 31.66
N ILE A 305 15.89 6.93 30.81
CA ILE A 305 15.02 6.90 29.63
C ILE A 305 13.74 6.16 30.02
N VAL A 306 12.59 6.81 29.84
CA VAL A 306 11.29 6.15 30.02
C VAL A 306 10.64 5.94 28.65
N THR A 307 10.33 4.69 28.32
CA THR A 307 9.65 4.29 27.09
C THR A 307 8.23 3.84 27.42
N LEU A 308 7.27 4.34 26.65
CA LEU A 308 5.86 3.98 26.75
C LEU A 308 5.45 3.25 25.47
N THR A 309 4.80 2.10 25.58
CA THR A 309 4.27 1.36 24.43
C THR A 309 2.85 0.93 24.73
N LEU A 310 1.92 1.25 23.82
CA LEU A 310 0.52 0.86 23.94
C LEU A 310 0.17 -0.06 22.77
N SER A 311 -0.17 -1.30 23.06
CA SER A 311 -0.50 -2.32 22.05
C SER A 311 -1.96 -2.72 22.19
N ARG A 312 -2.73 -2.75 21.10
CA ARG A 312 -4.10 -3.27 21.11
C ARG A 312 -4.09 -4.79 21.27
N VAL A 313 -4.84 -5.31 22.24
CA VAL A 313 -5.00 -6.75 22.48
C VAL A 313 -6.32 -7.19 21.87
N LYS A 314 -6.28 -8.12 20.91
CA LYS A 314 -7.48 -8.75 20.35
C LYS A 314 -7.61 -10.15 20.96
N TYR A 315 -8.71 -10.41 21.67
CA TYR A 315 -9.00 -11.76 22.17
C TYR A 315 -9.25 -12.70 21.00
N ALA A 316 -8.33 -13.64 20.79
CA ALA A 316 -8.44 -14.70 19.80
C ALA A 316 -9.16 -15.92 20.40
N GLY A 317 -10.41 -16.14 20.01
CA GLY A 317 -10.85 -17.50 19.76
C GLY A 317 -10.12 -17.99 18.51
N SER A 318 -9.25 -19.00 18.68
CA SER A 318 -8.56 -19.84 17.68
C SER A 318 -7.88 -19.22 16.42
N ASP A 319 -7.94 -17.91 16.16
CA ASP A 319 -7.29 -17.29 15.01
C ASP A 319 -6.39 -16.11 15.41
N CYS A 320 -5.16 -16.18 14.91
CA CYS A 320 -4.00 -15.30 15.11
C CYS A 320 -4.27 -13.86 15.57
N ALA A 321 -3.64 -13.48 16.70
CA ALA A 321 -3.55 -12.11 17.16
C ALA A 321 -2.79 -11.23 16.16
N LEU A 322 -3.48 -10.27 15.55
CA LEU A 322 -2.89 -9.18 14.78
C LEU A 322 -2.50 -8.06 15.73
N PHE A 323 -1.21 -7.71 15.78
CA PHE A 323 -0.68 -6.57 16.53
C PHE A 323 -0.64 -5.34 15.60
N GLU A 324 -1.53 -4.37 15.80
CA GLU A 324 -1.27 -3.01 15.31
C GLU A 324 -0.37 -2.31 16.34
N ASN A 325 0.91 -2.16 16.00
CA ASN A 325 1.91 -1.52 16.85
C ASN A 325 1.84 0.00 16.68
N GLY A 326 1.32 0.71 17.68
CA GLY A 326 1.58 2.13 17.88
C GLY A 326 2.72 2.30 18.89
N THR A 327 3.91 2.66 18.42
CA THR A 327 5.06 2.96 19.29
C THR A 327 5.29 4.47 19.29
N ALA A 328 5.14 5.13 20.44
CA ALA A 328 5.57 6.52 20.62
C ALA A 328 6.70 6.56 21.65
N VAL A 329 7.92 6.80 21.17
CA VAL A 329 9.11 6.97 22.00
C VAL A 329 9.20 8.44 22.39
N ILE A 330 8.94 8.76 23.66
CA ILE A 330 9.00 10.13 24.16
C ILE A 330 10.29 10.28 24.96
N ARG A 331 11.25 11.02 24.39
CA ARG A 331 12.47 11.41 25.09
C ARG A 331 12.21 12.75 25.76
N ARG A 332 12.02 12.77 27.08
CA ARG A 332 12.07 14.02 27.85
C ARG A 332 13.25 13.96 28.79
N ASP A 333 14.25 14.75 28.46
CA ASP A 333 15.40 15.00 29.28
C ASP A 333 14.94 15.89 30.46
N LEU A 334 15.18 15.44 31.71
CA LEU A 334 15.23 16.24 32.96
C LEU A 334 13.98 16.44 33.84
N ALA A 335 12.85 15.74 33.68
CA ALA A 335 11.74 15.85 34.65
C ALA A 335 11.62 14.61 35.55
N ARG A 336 11.71 14.77 36.89
CA ARG A 336 11.46 13.71 37.89
C ARG A 336 10.05 13.10 37.79
N GLU A 337 9.13 13.81 37.13
CA GLU A 337 7.76 13.42 36.83
C GLU A 337 7.42 13.86 35.40
N GLY A 338 6.79 12.97 34.62
CA GLY A 338 6.47 13.21 33.22
C GLY A 338 4.99 12.98 32.94
N THR A 339 4.38 13.88 32.17
CA THR A 339 3.05 13.68 31.58
C THR A 339 3.19 13.54 30.07
N GLN A 340 2.47 12.56 29.55
CA GLN A 340 1.86 12.49 28.22
C GLN A 340 2.46 11.45 27.27
N LEU A 341 1.56 10.56 26.84
CA LEU A 341 1.53 9.81 25.58
C LEU A 341 0.22 10.24 24.91
N ILE A 342 0.21 10.56 23.61
CA ILE A 342 -1.00 10.83 22.83
C ILE A 342 -1.08 9.74 21.77
N THR A 343 -2.08 8.86 21.87
CA THR A 343 -2.42 7.93 20.79
C THR A 343 -3.78 8.33 20.26
N GLU A 344 -3.85 8.76 19.00
CA GLU A 344 -5.13 8.96 18.33
C GLU A 344 -5.76 7.61 17.98
N GLY A 345 -7.06 7.45 18.26
CA GLY A 345 -7.83 6.29 17.79
C GLY A 345 -8.03 5.16 18.80
N VAL A 346 -8.12 5.47 20.09
CA VAL A 346 -8.56 4.50 21.11
C VAL A 346 -10.01 4.09 20.82
N THR A 347 -10.26 2.78 20.71
CA THR A 347 -11.59 2.22 20.40
C THR A 347 -12.28 1.74 21.68
N PRO A 348 -13.61 1.93 21.84
CA PRO A 348 -14.38 1.36 22.96
C PRO A 348 -14.32 -0.17 22.98
N TRP A 349 -14.59 -0.78 24.15
CA TRP A 349 -14.65 -2.24 24.36
C TRP A 349 -13.40 -3.00 23.92
N THR A 350 -12.25 -2.35 23.99
CA THR A 350 -10.99 -2.88 23.48
C THR A 350 -9.98 -2.97 24.62
N GLU A 351 -9.31 -4.12 24.71
CA GLU A 351 -8.23 -4.30 25.65
C GLU A 351 -6.92 -3.78 25.04
N TYR A 352 -6.11 -3.13 25.87
CA TYR A 352 -4.80 -2.62 25.51
C TYR A 352 -3.76 -3.08 26.53
N SER A 353 -2.55 -3.36 26.04
CA SER A 353 -1.37 -3.62 26.86
C SER A 353 -0.49 -2.38 26.87
N LEU A 354 -0.37 -1.75 28.04
CA LEU A 354 0.52 -0.61 28.27
C LEU A 354 1.82 -1.10 28.93
N ASN A 355 2.93 -0.92 28.24
CA ASN A 355 4.27 -1.18 28.75
C ASN A 355 4.98 0.14 29.05
N ILE A 356 5.47 0.27 30.28
CA ILE A 356 6.31 1.39 30.74
C ILE A 356 7.66 0.80 31.11
N SER A 357 8.74 1.21 30.45
CA SER A 357 10.09 0.79 30.82
C SER A 357 10.95 2.01 31.15
N ALA A 358 11.66 1.96 32.26
CA ALA A 358 12.69 2.91 32.64
C ALA A 358 14.05 2.22 32.51
N SER A 359 15.00 2.84 31.82
CA SER A 359 16.37 2.33 31.75
C SER A 359 17.38 3.43 32.04
N ASN A 360 18.40 3.07 32.81
CA ASN A 360 19.57 3.90 33.05
C ASN A 360 20.77 3.13 32.53
N SER A 361 21.25 3.52 31.35
CA SER A 361 22.39 2.88 30.70
C SER A 361 23.71 3.08 31.46
N THR A 362 23.84 4.17 32.22
CA THR A 362 25.03 4.47 33.02
C THR A 362 25.16 3.56 34.24
N LEU A 363 24.04 3.20 34.85
CA LEU A 363 24.00 2.30 36.01
C LEU A 363 23.73 0.84 35.63
N ASN A 364 23.44 0.56 34.36
CA ASN A 364 22.99 -0.74 33.86
C ASN A 364 21.79 -1.29 34.64
N ILE A 365 20.83 -0.41 34.94
CA ILE A 365 19.59 -0.75 35.63
C ILE A 365 18.45 -0.54 34.65
N SER A 366 17.56 -1.53 34.55
CA SER A 366 16.30 -1.41 33.84
C SER A 366 15.16 -1.87 34.74
N ASP A 367 14.03 -1.20 34.60
CA ASP A 367 12.82 -1.45 35.34
C ASP A 367 11.63 -1.34 34.39
N PHE A 368 10.61 -2.16 34.56
CA PHE A 368 9.44 -2.13 33.68
C PHE A 368 8.15 -2.50 34.39
N ARG A 369 7.04 -1.98 33.87
CA ARG A 369 5.68 -2.29 34.29
C ARG A 369 4.82 -2.55 33.06
N THR A 370 3.95 -3.53 33.20
CA THR A 370 2.94 -3.86 32.19
C THR A 370 1.58 -3.78 32.83
N TYR A 371 0.66 -3.07 32.17
CA TYR A 371 -0.72 -2.91 32.60
C TYR A 371 -1.65 -3.38 31.48
N SER A 372 -2.71 -4.10 31.86
CA SER A 372 -3.84 -4.37 30.98
C SER A 372 -4.92 -3.32 31.23
N LEU A 373 -5.36 -2.65 30.17
CA LEU A 373 -6.32 -1.56 30.20
C LEU A 373 -7.54 -1.97 29.36
N THR A 374 -8.75 -1.92 29.92
CA THR A 374 -9.97 -2.20 29.14
C THR A 374 -10.77 -0.93 28.95
N THR A 375 -11.03 -0.52 27.70
CA THR A 375 -11.87 0.65 27.41
C THR A 375 -13.35 0.33 27.53
N LEU A 376 -14.11 1.24 28.14
CA LEU A 376 -15.56 1.19 28.33
C LEU A 376 -16.33 1.90 27.21
N GLU A 377 -17.66 1.79 27.23
CA GLU A 377 -18.58 2.34 26.21
C GLU A 377 -18.48 3.87 26.05
N ASP A 378 -18.25 4.59 27.14
CA ASP A 378 -18.04 6.04 27.19
C ASP A 378 -16.58 6.43 26.86
N GLY A 379 -15.70 5.43 26.70
CA GLY A 379 -14.27 5.57 26.47
C GLY A 379 -13.45 5.76 27.73
N ASN A 380 -14.00 5.56 28.93
CA ASN A 380 -13.19 5.44 30.15
C ASN A 380 -12.39 4.12 30.15
N VAL A 381 -11.39 3.98 31.02
CA VAL A 381 -10.58 2.76 31.14
C VAL A 381 -10.66 2.21 32.56
N LEU A 382 -10.85 0.89 32.69
CA LEU A 382 -10.76 0.12 33.93
C LEU A 382 -9.40 -0.57 34.08
#